data_AF-D4L272-F1
#
_entry.id   AF-D4L272-F1
#
_cell.length_a   1.000
_cell.length_b   1.000
_cell.length_c   1.000
_cell.angle_alpha   90.00
_cell.angle_beta   90.00
_cell.angle_gamma   90.00
#
_symmetry.space_group_name_H-M   'P 1'
#
loop_
_entity.id
_entity.type
_entity.pdbx_description
1 polymer ?
#
loop_
_entity_poly.entity_id
_entity_poly.type
_entity_poly.pdbx_seq_one_letter_code
_entity_poly.pdbx_strand_id
1 'polypeptide(L)'
;MASKNGSKELISLLQYMKDTRLDNPEIKVKDERLIELDRIVSEVKESEEWEAVEMNILEVGISNGEMKKLVSLVCKKLKKGCSTEEIANILEEDINVIQKICEAAEKCEPKYEAEKAWLEYLKIRNN
;
A
#
# COMPACT_ATOMS: atom_id res chain seq x y z
N MET A 1 -1.10 -9.51 17.69
CA MET A 1 -0.73 -10.56 18.67
C MET A 1 -1.62 -10.41 19.90
N ALA A 2 -2.42 -11.43 20.22
CA ALA A 2 -3.42 -11.40 21.30
C ALA A 2 -2.98 -12.15 22.58
N SER A 3 -1.81 -12.80 22.55
CA SER A 3 -1.28 -13.53 23.70
C SER A 3 -0.84 -12.55 24.79
N LYS A 4 -1.29 -12.79 26.03
CA LYS A 4 -0.90 -12.05 27.24
C LYS A 4 0.04 -12.86 28.13
N ASN A 5 0.66 -13.90 27.58
CA ASN A 5 1.60 -14.76 28.29
C ASN A 5 3.00 -14.17 28.22
N GLY A 6 3.68 -14.08 29.36
CA GLY A 6 5.02 -13.51 29.48
C GLY A 6 5.13 -12.52 30.64
N SER A 7 6.33 -12.00 30.86
CA SER A 7 6.53 -10.93 31.85
C SER A 7 5.87 -9.63 31.38
N LYS A 8 5.56 -8.74 32.33
CA LYS A 8 4.88 -7.48 32.00
C LYS A 8 5.74 -6.58 31.12
N GLU A 9 7.06 -6.66 31.31
CA GLU A 9 8.10 -5.96 30.56
C GLU A 9 8.10 -6.45 29.11
N LEU A 10 8.18 -7.78 28.89
CA LEU A 10 8.15 -8.36 27.55
C LEU A 10 6.84 -8.05 26.83
N ILE A 11 5.71 -8.17 27.50
CA ILE A 11 4.41 -7.83 26.92
C ILE A 11 4.39 -6.34 26.53
N SER A 12 4.90 -5.45 27.37
CA SER A 12 4.94 -4.00 27.11
C SER A 12 5.83 -3.67 25.92
N LEU A 13 7.00 -4.29 25.80
CA LEU A 13 7.87 -4.17 24.63
C LEU A 13 7.16 -4.63 23.34
N LEU A 14 6.47 -5.78 23.37
CA LEU A 14 5.73 -6.28 22.21
C LEU A 14 4.57 -5.36 21.82
N GLN A 15 3.88 -4.74 22.80
CA GLN A 15 2.86 -3.75 22.50
C GLN A 15 3.46 -2.47 21.90
N TYR A 16 4.63 -2.03 22.41
CA TYR A 16 5.37 -0.92 21.84
C TYR A 16 5.83 -1.20 20.40
N MET A 17 6.35 -2.39 20.09
CA MET A 17 6.75 -2.74 18.71
C MET A 17 5.58 -2.72 17.72
N LYS A 18 4.35 -3.01 18.20
CA LYS A 18 3.14 -2.96 17.38
C LYS A 18 2.68 -1.52 17.13
N ASP A 19 2.80 -0.68 18.15
CA ASP A 19 2.45 0.74 18.12
C ASP A 19 3.51 1.49 18.92
N THR A 20 4.51 1.98 18.18
CA THR A 20 5.77 2.59 18.66
C THR A 20 5.57 3.99 19.24
N ARG A 21 4.60 4.09 20.15
CA ARG A 21 4.31 5.26 20.95
C ARG A 21 4.37 4.85 22.40
N LEU A 22 5.16 5.57 23.19
CA LEU A 22 5.30 5.27 24.62
C LEU A 22 3.99 5.52 25.42
N ASP A 23 3.05 6.29 24.87
CA ASP A 23 1.72 6.54 25.44
C ASP A 23 0.66 5.51 25.03
N ASN A 24 1.04 4.46 24.29
CA ASN A 24 0.15 3.35 23.94
C ASN A 24 -0.49 2.73 25.19
N PRO A 25 -1.84 2.70 25.29
CA PRO A 25 -2.56 2.27 26.50
C PRO A 25 -2.39 0.77 26.82
N GLU A 26 -1.92 -0.03 25.86
CA GLU A 26 -1.66 -1.47 26.08
C GLU A 26 -0.30 -1.73 26.76
N ILE A 27 0.55 -0.70 26.90
CA ILE A 27 1.83 -0.76 27.62
C ILE A 27 1.54 -0.79 29.13
N LYS A 28 1.99 -1.86 29.80
CA LYS A 28 1.75 -2.08 31.24
C LYS A 28 2.89 -1.57 32.11
N VAL A 29 4.11 -1.56 31.57
CA VAL A 29 5.34 -1.21 32.28
C VAL A 29 6.22 -0.40 31.33
N LYS A 30 6.73 0.73 31.83
CA LYS A 30 7.72 1.58 31.15
C LYS A 30 9.04 1.44 31.89
N ASP A 31 9.73 0.33 31.63
CA ASP A 31 11.06 0.14 32.21
C ASP A 31 12.11 1.02 31.51
N GLU A 32 13.29 1.13 32.12
CA GLU A 32 14.38 1.98 31.63
C GLU A 32 14.81 1.64 30.19
N ARG A 33 14.79 0.35 29.83
CA ARG A 33 15.16 -0.12 28.49
C ARG A 33 14.15 0.30 27.45
N LEU A 34 12.85 0.25 27.76
CA LEU A 34 11.79 0.69 26.87
C LEU A 34 11.84 2.21 26.65
N ILE A 35 12.16 2.98 27.69
CA ILE A 35 12.34 4.44 27.60
C ILE A 35 13.56 4.77 26.73
N GLU A 36 14.68 4.07 26.93
CA GLU A 36 15.89 4.26 26.12
C GLU A 36 15.64 3.88 24.65
N LEU A 37 14.95 2.77 24.41
CA LEU A 37 14.54 2.36 23.07
C LEU A 37 13.66 3.43 22.41
N ASP A 38 12.70 4.00 23.14
CA ASP A 38 11.81 5.03 22.61
C ASP A 38 12.55 6.31 22.21
N ARG A 39 13.58 6.70 22.99
CA ARG A 39 14.47 7.80 22.61
C ARG A 39 15.19 7.52 21.29
N ILE A 40 15.78 6.32 21.14
CA ILE A 40 16.49 5.93 19.91
C ILE A 40 15.53 5.87 18.73
N VAL A 41 14.34 5.30 18.91
CA VAL A 41 13.31 5.23 17.87
C VAL A 41 12.85 6.62 17.44
N SER A 42 12.72 7.55 18.37
CA SER A 42 12.35 8.93 18.06
C SER A 42 13.43 9.63 17.23
N GLU A 43 14.71 9.49 17.61
CA GLU A 43 15.84 10.00 16.82
C GLU A 43 15.88 9.41 15.41
N VAL A 44 15.63 8.10 15.26
CA VAL A 44 15.54 7.46 13.95
C VAL A 44 14.35 8.01 13.15
N LYS A 45 13.20 8.24 13.75
CA LYS A 45 12.02 8.78 13.05
C LYS A 45 12.21 10.23 12.58
N GLU A 46 13.05 11.00 13.24
CA GLU A 46 13.42 12.37 12.87
C GLU A 46 14.57 12.42 11.84
N SER A 47 15.16 11.27 11.48
CA SER A 47 16.25 11.21 10.51
C SER A 47 15.77 11.42 9.07
N GLU A 48 16.63 12.01 8.23
CA GLU A 48 16.36 12.21 6.81
C GLU A 48 16.13 10.88 6.08
N GLU A 49 16.81 9.81 6.49
CA GLU A 49 16.62 8.48 5.93
C GLU A 49 15.20 7.95 6.18
N TRP A 50 14.64 8.20 7.38
CA TRP A 50 13.27 7.80 7.69
C TRP A 50 12.24 8.63 6.94
N GLU A 51 12.42 9.94 6.86
CA GLU A 51 11.56 10.82 6.06
C GLU A 51 11.56 10.39 4.58
N ALA A 52 12.72 10.05 4.02
CA ALA A 52 12.81 9.54 2.65
C ALA A 52 12.03 8.23 2.48
N VAL A 53 12.08 7.32 3.46
CA VAL A 53 11.28 6.09 3.44
C VAL A 53 9.78 6.40 3.46
N GLU A 54 9.33 7.33 4.32
CA GLU A 54 7.92 7.73 4.38
C GLU A 54 7.43 8.37 3.07
N MET A 55 8.24 9.28 2.51
CA MET A 55 7.94 9.93 1.24
C MET A 55 7.87 8.93 0.08
N ASN A 56 8.80 7.97 0.01
CA ASN A 56 8.78 6.93 -1.02
C ASN A 56 7.52 6.04 -0.90
N ILE A 57 7.13 5.67 0.32
CA ILE A 57 5.90 4.88 0.55
C ILE A 57 4.67 5.68 0.12
N LEU A 58 4.62 6.97 0.45
CA LEU A 58 3.52 7.86 0.07
C LEU A 58 3.44 8.00 -1.46
N GLU A 59 4.57 8.22 -2.13
CA GLU A 59 4.64 8.34 -3.59
C GLU A 59 4.16 7.07 -4.30
N VAL A 60 4.61 5.90 -3.84
CA VAL A 60 4.13 4.60 -4.34
C VAL A 60 2.62 4.45 -4.11
N GLY A 61 2.11 4.89 -2.96
CA GLY A 61 0.69 4.89 -2.63
C GLY A 61 -0.14 5.75 -3.59
N ILE A 62 0.31 6.99 -3.85
CA ILE A 62 -0.32 7.93 -4.78
C ILE A 62 -0.32 7.36 -6.19
N SER A 63 0.84 6.93 -6.69
CA SER A 63 1.00 6.34 -8.02
C SER A 63 0.10 5.10 -8.21
N ASN A 64 0.02 4.22 -7.20
CA ASN A 64 -0.90 3.08 -7.24
C ASN A 64 -2.37 3.53 -7.25
N GLY A 65 -2.73 4.60 -6.52
CA GLY A 65 -4.07 5.16 -6.52
C GLY A 65 -4.49 5.70 -7.89
N GLU A 66 -3.61 6.45 -8.55
CA GLU A 66 -3.80 6.96 -9.91
C GLU A 66 -3.94 5.83 -10.92
N MET A 67 -3.05 4.83 -10.88
CA MET A 67 -3.14 3.66 -11.74
C MET A 67 -4.41 2.85 -11.49
N LYS A 68 -4.83 2.65 -10.24
CA LYS A 68 -6.08 1.97 -9.91
C LYS A 68 -7.29 2.73 -10.46
N LYS A 69 -7.26 4.06 -10.42
CA LYS A 69 -8.29 4.90 -11.04
C LYS A 69 -8.31 4.72 -12.56
N LEU A 70 -7.14 4.70 -13.21
CA LEU A 70 -7.01 4.45 -14.64
C LEU A 70 -7.59 3.08 -15.02
N VAL A 71 -7.24 2.00 -14.30
CA VAL A 71 -7.82 0.66 -14.51
C VAL A 71 -9.34 0.69 -14.43
N SER A 72 -9.92 1.40 -13.45
CA SER A 72 -11.37 1.55 -13.33
C SER A 72 -11.99 2.23 -14.57
N LEU A 73 -11.34 3.26 -15.12
CA LEU A 73 -11.80 3.96 -16.32
C LEU A 73 -11.72 3.07 -17.55
N VAL A 74 -10.61 2.35 -17.75
CA VAL A 74 -10.44 1.39 -18.84
C VAL A 74 -11.53 0.31 -18.79
N CYS A 75 -11.74 -0.33 -17.64
CA CYS A 75 -12.81 -1.32 -17.46
C CYS A 75 -14.20 -0.77 -17.82
N LYS A 76 -14.51 0.50 -17.47
CA LYS A 76 -15.79 1.14 -17.83
C LYS A 76 -15.92 1.38 -19.34
N LYS A 77 -14.81 1.65 -20.05
CA LYS A 77 -14.81 1.85 -21.50
C LYS A 77 -14.87 0.52 -22.25
N LEU A 78 -14.17 -0.51 -21.78
CA LEU A 78 -14.28 -1.87 -22.32
C LEU A 78 -15.71 -2.42 -22.22
N LYS A 79 -16.41 -2.17 -21.10
CA LYS A 79 -17.85 -2.48 -20.96
C LYS A 79 -18.74 -1.78 -21.99
N LYS A 80 -18.29 -0.66 -22.55
CA LYS A 80 -18.99 0.09 -23.60
C LYS A 80 -18.56 -0.35 -25.01
N GLY A 81 -17.66 -1.34 -25.13
CA GLY A 81 -17.18 -1.87 -26.41
C GLY A 81 -16.08 -1.05 -27.08
N CYS A 82 -15.41 -0.13 -26.36
CA CYS A 82 -14.29 0.64 -26.92
C CYS A 82 -13.05 -0.25 -27.13
N SER A 83 -12.29 0.01 -28.20
CA SER A 83 -11.00 -0.66 -28.45
C SER A 83 -9.88 -0.10 -27.57
N THR A 84 -8.76 -0.83 -27.47
CA THR A 84 -7.57 -0.37 -26.74
C THR A 84 -7.04 0.97 -27.29
N GLU A 85 -6.99 1.14 -28.61
CA GLU A 85 -6.56 2.37 -29.28
C GLU A 85 -7.50 3.54 -28.98
N GLU A 86 -8.81 3.32 -29.03
CA GLU A 86 -9.80 4.35 -28.70
C GLU A 86 -9.67 4.79 -27.25
N ILE A 87 -9.45 3.84 -26.34
CA ILE A 87 -9.28 4.12 -24.91
C ILE A 87 -8.01 4.94 -24.66
N ALA A 88 -6.88 4.56 -25.27
CA ALA A 88 -5.62 5.30 -25.18
C ALA A 88 -5.78 6.76 -25.65
N ASN A 89 -6.45 6.95 -26.80
CA ASN A 89 -6.72 8.29 -27.31
C ASN A 89 -7.68 9.09 -26.42
N ILE A 90 -8.75 8.48 -25.89
CA ILE A 90 -9.75 9.16 -25.04
C ILE A 90 -9.17 9.55 -23.68
N LEU A 91 -8.30 8.72 -23.12
CA LEU A 91 -7.69 8.95 -21.81
C LEU A 91 -6.37 9.70 -21.90
N GLU A 92 -5.87 9.97 -23.12
CA GLU A 92 -4.58 10.63 -23.39
C GLU A 92 -3.41 9.88 -22.74
N GLU A 93 -3.44 8.54 -22.81
CA GLU A 93 -2.48 7.64 -22.17
C GLU A 93 -1.66 6.86 -23.20
N ASP A 94 -0.49 6.39 -22.80
CA ASP A 94 0.35 5.54 -23.64
C ASP A 94 -0.37 4.21 -23.97
N ILE A 95 -0.41 3.86 -25.25
CA ILE A 95 -1.10 2.65 -25.72
C ILE A 95 -0.59 1.37 -25.06
N ASN A 96 0.71 1.29 -24.74
CA ASN A 96 1.30 0.13 -24.08
C ASN A 96 0.81 0.01 -22.63
N VAL A 97 0.58 1.14 -21.95
CA VAL A 97 0.00 1.15 -20.60
C VAL A 97 -1.44 0.66 -20.65
N ILE A 98 -2.24 1.20 -21.57
CA ILE A 98 -3.64 0.79 -21.74
C ILE A 98 -3.73 -0.68 -22.15
N GLN A 99 -2.87 -1.16 -23.05
CA GLN A 99 -2.85 -2.56 -23.46
C GLN A 99 -2.66 -3.50 -22.28
N LYS A 100 -1.68 -3.25 -21.41
CA LYS A 100 -1.47 -4.05 -20.19
C LYS A 100 -2.70 -4.08 -19.28
N ILE A 101 -3.40 -2.95 -19.18
CA ILE A 101 -4.63 -2.84 -18.38
C ILE A 101 -5.77 -3.63 -19.04
N CYS A 102 -5.95 -3.54 -20.36
CA CYS A 102 -6.95 -4.30 -21.09
C CYS A 102 -6.72 -5.82 -20.91
N GLU A 103 -5.47 -6.27 -21.07
CA GLU A 103 -5.10 -7.67 -20.85
C GLU A 103 -5.43 -8.15 -19.43
N ALA A 104 -5.15 -7.33 -18.41
CA ALA A 104 -5.52 -7.62 -17.03
C ALA A 104 -7.05 -7.71 -16.83
N ALA A 105 -7.78 -6.77 -17.44
CA ALA A 105 -9.23 -6.68 -17.33
C ALA A 105 -9.97 -7.81 -18.07
N GLU A 106 -9.37 -8.37 -19.12
CA GLU A 106 -9.87 -9.54 -19.84
C GLU A 106 -9.64 -10.85 -19.11
N LYS A 107 -8.52 -10.95 -18.37
CA LYS A 107 -8.15 -12.11 -17.55
C LYS A 107 -8.96 -12.23 -16.26
N CYS A 108 -9.52 -11.13 -15.76
CA CYS A 108 -10.25 -11.15 -14.50
C CYS A 108 -11.68 -11.71 -14.63
N GLU A 109 -12.19 -12.35 -13.58
CA GLU A 109 -13.56 -12.88 -13.53
C GLU A 109 -14.33 -12.33 -12.31
N PRO A 110 -15.46 -11.62 -12.47
CA PRO A 110 -16.12 -11.32 -13.74
C PRO A 110 -15.33 -10.29 -14.56
N LYS A 111 -15.41 -10.42 -15.90
CA LYS A 111 -14.67 -9.55 -16.82
C LYS A 111 -14.94 -8.07 -16.56
N TYR A 112 -13.87 -7.28 -16.67
CA TYR A 112 -13.90 -5.83 -16.50
C TYR A 112 -14.40 -5.36 -15.12
N GLU A 113 -14.31 -6.21 -14.10
CA GLU A 113 -14.47 -5.77 -12.71
C GLU A 113 -13.20 -5.04 -12.27
N ALA A 114 -13.34 -3.83 -11.72
CA ALA A 114 -12.23 -2.91 -11.53
C ALA A 114 -11.25 -3.38 -10.45
N GLU A 115 -11.75 -3.93 -9.33
CA GLU A 115 -10.88 -4.41 -8.26
C GLU A 115 -10.10 -5.65 -8.70
N LYS A 116 -10.75 -6.59 -9.37
CA LYS A 116 -10.10 -7.80 -9.88
C LYS A 116 -9.14 -7.50 -11.02
N ALA A 117 -9.50 -6.60 -11.93
CA ALA A 117 -8.59 -6.15 -12.99
C ALA A 117 -7.35 -5.47 -12.40
N TRP A 118 -7.49 -4.69 -11.32
CA TRP A 118 -6.35 -4.09 -10.62
C TRP A 118 -5.43 -5.16 -10.03
N LEU A 119 -5.99 -6.18 -9.38
CA LEU A 119 -5.18 -7.29 -8.84
C LEU A 119 -4.46 -8.08 -9.93
N GLU A 120 -5.09 -8.32 -11.08
CA GLU A 120 -4.43 -8.93 -12.23
C GLU A 120 -3.35 -8.03 -12.83
N TYR A 121 -3.61 -6.72 -12.91
CA TYR A 121 -2.64 -5.75 -13.41
C TYR A 121 -1.38 -5.70 -12.53
N LEU A 122 -1.52 -5.75 -11.21
CA LEU A 122 -0.39 -5.81 -10.27
C LEU A 122 0.52 -7.03 -10.51
N LYS A 123 -0.03 -8.17 -10.95
CA LYS A 123 0.77 -9.36 -11.30
C LYS A 123 1.54 -9.16 -12.60
N ILE A 124 0.94 -8.48 -13.58
CA ILE A 124 1.57 -8.21 -14.88
C ILE A 124 2.64 -7.13 -14.78
N ARG A 125 2.42 -6.09 -13.97
CA ARG A 125 3.34 -4.96 -13.81
C ARG A 125 4.69 -5.38 -13.19
N ASN A 126 4.66 -6.40 -12.33
CA ASN A 126 5.84 -6.83 -11.57
C ASN A 126 6.63 -7.98 -12.25
N ASN A 127 6.25 -8.37 -13.48
CA ASN A 127 6.98 -9.33 -14.33
C ASN A 127 7.63 -8.58 -15.50
#